data_AF-A0AAW1VL26-F1
#
_entry.id   AF-A0AAW1VL26-F1
#
_cell.length_a   1.000
_cell.length_b   1.000
_cell.length_c   1.000
_cell.angle_alpha   90.00
_cell.angle_beta   90.00
_cell.angle_gamma   90.00
#
_symmetry.space_group_name_H-M   'P 1'
#
loop_
_entity.id
_entity.type
_entity.pdbx_description
1 polymer ?
#
loop_
_entity_poly.entity_id
_entity_poly.type
_entity_poly.pdbx_seq_one_letter_code
_entity_poly.pdbx_strand_id
1 'polypeptide(L)'
;MEGGGYSGTNDSEPRRSEMIDLTNSASSSLRWRSLSSLGAHPSQVDDDIESECVSEVGDIGDRALHSNRYSVSGSVNFLSAEDIQLQSYGFWCRDPAASHAISTVSPLPEEIISPLPTDTIICDEDSKQMNTKNIPKLLEYGSCMTHLAFFGILGVLTRYLLEKLFGPGVAGVTSDQTILYLDLPSNMVGSFLMGCCGVVFKEDISYVSDFLAIGLTTGYLGSLTTFSGWNQKMLELSVEGHWVFAGLGFLIGLFLAAYSIIFGVETSKCFRKLLVRSLGYDIGSSRKSWRVDSHKRHLAILAVLLLLLAGLWSVSGILIRQEFNSNSSDTQLWLACIVGPLGVWIRWFLARLNGRGLGKTGLLKWVPFGTLIANVSAACIMAALATVKKAVNTKTCDTVATGMQFGFLGCLSTVSTFIAEFNAMRESKHPWRAYFYAIVTICASFCLGTLIYSVPVWAKGYN
;
A
#
# COMPACT_ATOMS: atom_id res chain seq x y z
N MET A 1 21.30 -63.58 -10.66
CA MET A 1 22.32 -64.30 -11.45
C MET A 1 23.03 -63.22 -12.26
N GLU A 2 24.04 -62.55 -11.68
CA GLU A 2 25.43 -63.01 -11.49
C GLU A 2 26.20 -63.02 -12.82
N GLY A 3 27.44 -62.51 -12.95
CA GLY A 3 28.27 -61.77 -11.99
C GLY A 3 29.77 -61.85 -12.35
N GLY A 4 30.54 -60.75 -12.18
CA GLY A 4 32.01 -60.70 -12.27
C GLY A 4 32.65 -60.85 -13.67
N GLY A 5 33.88 -60.40 -13.95
CA GLY A 5 34.82 -59.59 -13.14
C GLY A 5 36.30 -59.78 -13.57
N TYR A 6 37.17 -58.78 -13.27
CA TYR A 6 38.65 -58.78 -13.35
C TYR A 6 39.33 -58.69 -14.75
N SER A 7 40.54 -58.12 -14.93
CA SER A 7 41.36 -57.14 -14.16
C SER A 7 42.60 -56.73 -15.01
N GLY A 8 43.24 -55.57 -14.74
CA GLY A 8 44.56 -55.24 -15.30
C GLY A 8 45.00 -53.78 -15.14
N THR A 9 45.83 -53.50 -14.13
CA THR A 9 46.42 -52.18 -13.80
C THR A 9 47.92 -52.10 -14.12
N ASN A 10 48.47 -50.89 -14.29
CA ASN A 10 49.78 -50.50 -13.73
C ASN A 10 50.05 -48.98 -13.87
N ASP A 11 50.61 -48.39 -12.80
CA ASP A 11 51.04 -46.99 -12.70
C ASP A 11 52.50 -46.77 -13.17
N SER A 12 52.88 -45.51 -13.45
CA SER A 12 53.98 -44.79 -12.73
C SER A 12 54.37 -43.43 -13.34
N GLU A 13 54.50 -42.40 -12.48
CA GLU A 13 55.24 -41.15 -12.77
C GLU A 13 56.76 -41.38 -12.81
N PRO A 14 57.54 -40.41 -13.34
CA PRO A 14 58.56 -39.82 -12.47
C PRO A 14 58.59 -38.27 -12.47
N ARG A 15 59.10 -37.71 -11.34
CA ARG A 15 59.30 -36.28 -11.09
C ARG A 15 60.76 -35.83 -11.30
N ARG A 16 60.97 -34.50 -11.19
CA ARG A 16 62.19 -33.79 -10.69
C ARG A 16 63.31 -33.57 -11.73
N SER A 17 64.10 -32.48 -11.76
CA SER A 17 63.98 -31.05 -11.37
C SER A 17 65.25 -30.32 -11.83
N GLU A 18 65.17 -29.01 -12.13
CA GLU A 18 66.21 -27.93 -12.09
C GLU A 18 65.73 -26.82 -13.07
N MET A 19 65.40 -25.56 -12.71
CA MET A 19 65.94 -24.53 -11.79
C MET A 19 67.04 -23.65 -12.42
N ILE A 20 66.62 -22.47 -12.91
CA ILE A 20 67.44 -21.23 -12.91
C ILE A 20 66.53 -20.08 -12.45
N ASP A 21 66.96 -19.35 -11.43
CA ASP A 21 66.27 -18.19 -10.86
C ASP A 21 66.54 -16.91 -11.67
N LEU A 22 65.55 -15.99 -11.73
CA LEU A 22 65.75 -14.67 -11.12
C LEU A 22 64.43 -13.97 -10.75
N THR A 23 64.49 -13.22 -9.66
CA THR A 23 63.38 -12.58 -8.95
C THR A 23 62.93 -11.25 -9.55
N ASN A 24 61.64 -10.92 -9.48
CA ASN A 24 61.12 -9.99 -8.46
C ASN A 24 59.60 -9.74 -8.52
N SER A 25 59.07 -9.35 -7.36
CA SER A 25 57.66 -9.08 -7.09
C SER A 25 57.23 -7.65 -7.47
N ALA A 26 55.95 -7.49 -7.83
CA ALA A 26 55.06 -6.51 -7.20
C ALA A 26 53.61 -6.60 -7.73
N SER A 27 52.65 -6.64 -6.82
CA SER A 27 51.21 -6.54 -7.11
C SER A 27 50.77 -5.07 -7.33
N SER A 28 49.91 -4.79 -8.31
CA SER A 28 48.85 -3.76 -8.14
C SER A 28 47.78 -3.73 -9.25
N SER A 29 46.52 -3.68 -8.80
CA SER A 29 45.34 -3.06 -9.43
C SER A 29 45.18 -3.04 -10.97
N LEU A 30 44.50 -4.06 -11.52
CA LEU A 30 43.79 -3.92 -12.81
C LEU A 30 42.57 -3.00 -12.67
N ARG A 31 42.83 -1.71 -12.88
CA ARG A 31 41.89 -0.60 -13.01
C ARG A 31 40.89 -0.85 -14.15
N TRP A 32 39.74 -1.48 -13.85
CA TRP A 32 38.61 -1.52 -14.79
C TRP A 32 38.16 -0.10 -15.09
N ARG A 33 38.44 0.36 -16.32
CA ARG A 33 38.00 1.67 -16.78
C ARG A 33 36.50 1.63 -17.05
N SER A 34 35.80 2.61 -16.49
CA SER A 34 34.40 2.91 -16.78
C SER A 34 34.18 3.10 -18.29
N LEU A 35 33.40 2.21 -18.89
CA LEU A 35 32.72 2.51 -20.16
C LEU A 35 31.43 3.27 -19.84
N SER A 36 31.43 4.55 -20.19
CA SER A 36 30.26 5.42 -20.10
C SER A 36 29.18 4.94 -21.06
N SER A 37 28.16 4.25 -20.55
CA SER A 37 27.01 3.82 -21.34
C SER A 37 26.07 4.99 -21.64
N LEU A 38 26.38 5.75 -22.70
CA LEU A 38 25.37 6.56 -23.39
C LEU A 38 24.31 5.58 -23.94
N GLY A 39 23.10 5.59 -23.37
CA GLY A 39 22.01 4.71 -23.80
C GLY A 39 21.33 3.93 -22.66
N ALA A 40 20.92 4.60 -21.58
CA ALA A 40 19.89 4.02 -20.71
C ALA A 40 18.58 3.98 -21.50
N HIS A 41 18.07 2.78 -21.77
CA HIS A 41 16.98 2.55 -22.73
C HIS A 41 15.65 3.19 -22.29
N PRO A 42 14.81 3.65 -23.23
CA PRO A 42 13.44 4.10 -22.94
C PRO A 42 12.62 3.08 -22.13
N SER A 43 12.84 1.78 -22.36
CA SER A 43 12.16 0.70 -21.65
C SER A 43 12.46 0.66 -20.15
N GLN A 44 13.66 1.06 -19.71
CA GLN A 44 14.01 1.05 -18.28
C GLN A 44 13.36 2.22 -17.54
N VAL A 45 13.20 3.37 -18.21
CA VAL A 45 12.48 4.53 -17.66
C VAL A 45 10.98 4.22 -17.58
N ASP A 46 10.43 3.58 -18.61
CA ASP A 46 9.03 3.10 -18.68
C ASP A 46 8.72 2.09 -17.54
N ASP A 47 9.58 1.09 -17.32
CA ASP A 47 9.47 0.13 -16.20
C ASP A 47 9.58 0.78 -14.81
N ASP A 48 10.44 1.80 -14.66
CA ASP A 48 10.59 2.55 -13.41
C ASP A 48 9.35 3.40 -13.10
N ILE A 49 8.78 4.09 -14.09
CA ILE A 49 7.54 4.86 -13.96
C ILE A 49 6.36 3.94 -13.63
N GLU A 50 6.21 2.81 -14.33
CA GLU A 50 5.16 1.81 -14.02
C GLU A 50 5.28 1.31 -12.57
N SER A 51 6.50 1.03 -12.11
CA SER A 51 6.77 0.59 -10.75
C SER A 51 6.40 1.66 -9.70
N GLU A 52 6.62 2.94 -10.01
CA GLU A 52 6.23 4.05 -9.15
C GLU A 52 4.70 4.16 -9.09
N CYS A 53 4.00 4.15 -10.23
CA CYS A 53 2.53 4.16 -10.29
C CYS A 53 1.88 3.01 -9.53
N VAL A 54 2.38 1.77 -9.64
CA VAL A 54 1.90 0.63 -8.84
C VAL A 54 2.04 0.90 -7.34
N SER A 55 3.17 1.48 -6.91
CA SER A 55 3.38 1.82 -5.51
C SER A 55 2.49 2.97 -5.02
N GLU A 56 2.17 3.93 -5.89
CA GLU A 56 1.29 5.06 -5.59
C GLU A 56 -0.19 4.68 -5.55
N VAL A 57 -0.64 3.68 -6.30
CA VAL A 57 -2.00 3.11 -6.16
C VAL A 57 -2.14 2.37 -4.82
N GLY A 58 -1.06 1.77 -4.32
CA GLY A 58 -0.94 1.25 -2.97
C GLY A 58 -0.67 2.33 -1.91
N ASP A 59 -0.02 1.93 -0.82
CA ASP A 59 0.50 2.85 0.20
C ASP A 59 2.01 3.07 -0.01
N ILE A 60 2.46 4.32 0.13
CA ILE A 60 3.88 4.72 0.05
C ILE A 60 4.46 5.17 1.39
N GLY A 61 3.67 5.06 2.48
CA GLY A 61 4.06 5.42 3.83
C GLY A 61 4.24 6.92 4.02
N ASP A 62 5.24 7.30 4.81
CA ASP A 62 5.62 8.69 5.09
C ASP A 62 6.04 9.48 3.85
N ARG A 63 6.33 8.82 2.73
CA ARG A 63 6.60 9.50 1.45
C ARG A 63 5.40 10.30 0.95
N ALA A 64 4.17 9.91 1.30
CA ALA A 64 2.95 10.63 0.96
C ALA A 64 2.89 12.04 1.57
N LEU A 65 3.63 12.31 2.65
CA LEU A 65 3.74 13.65 3.26
C LEU A 65 4.71 14.58 2.48
N HIS A 66 5.38 14.06 1.46
CA HIS A 66 6.45 14.78 0.73
C HIS A 66 6.21 14.87 -0.79
N SER A 67 5.36 14.04 -1.39
CA SER A 67 5.03 14.08 -2.82
C SER A 67 4.42 15.43 -3.25
N ASN A 68 3.43 15.94 -2.53
CA ASN A 68 2.76 17.21 -2.81
C ASN A 68 3.66 18.47 -2.73
N ARG A 69 4.93 18.35 -2.32
CA ARG A 69 5.90 19.45 -2.32
C ARG A 69 6.69 19.60 -3.63
N TYR A 70 6.56 18.67 -4.58
CA TYR A 70 7.31 18.67 -5.85
C TYR A 70 6.45 18.48 -7.11
N SER A 71 5.12 18.54 -7.01
CA SER A 71 4.18 18.37 -8.14
C SER A 71 4.16 19.58 -9.09
N VAL A 72 5.25 19.80 -9.84
CA VAL A 72 5.26 20.70 -10.99
C VAL A 72 4.61 20.01 -12.19
N SER A 73 3.36 20.37 -12.46
CA SER A 73 2.70 20.27 -13.77
C SER A 73 2.89 18.95 -14.55
N GLY A 74 2.26 17.87 -14.07
CA GLY A 74 2.10 16.63 -14.85
C GLY A 74 0.69 16.06 -14.69
N SER A 75 -0.27 16.52 -15.52
CA SER A 75 -1.61 15.91 -15.57
C SER A 75 -1.53 14.57 -16.29
N VAL A 76 -1.38 13.47 -15.53
CA VAL A 76 -1.39 12.12 -16.08
C VAL A 76 -2.83 11.73 -16.40
N ASN A 77 -3.28 12.11 -17.60
CA ASN A 77 -4.55 11.66 -18.14
C ASN A 77 -4.49 10.15 -18.38
N PHE A 78 -5.26 9.37 -17.61
CA PHE A 78 -5.62 7.99 -17.96
C PHE A 78 -6.49 8.00 -19.23
N LEU A 79 -5.85 8.03 -20.39
CA LEU A 79 -6.51 7.81 -21.67
C LEU A 79 -6.67 6.30 -21.90
N SER A 80 -7.90 5.81 -21.73
CA SER A 80 -8.29 4.47 -22.21
C SER A 80 -8.11 4.40 -23.73
N ALA A 81 -7.57 3.30 -24.24
CA ALA A 81 -7.24 3.13 -25.65
C ALA A 81 -8.46 2.78 -26.54
N GLU A 82 -9.62 3.41 -26.31
CA GLU A 82 -10.89 3.09 -26.98
C GLU A 82 -11.45 4.21 -27.88
N ASP A 83 -10.93 5.44 -27.82
CA ASP A 83 -11.44 6.58 -28.60
C ASP A 83 -10.84 6.71 -30.03
N ILE A 84 -10.32 5.63 -30.62
CA ILE A 84 -9.91 5.59 -32.04
C ILE A 84 -10.85 4.73 -32.88
N GLN A 85 -12.17 4.98 -32.79
CA GLN A 85 -13.12 4.56 -33.83
C GLN A 85 -14.49 5.27 -33.81
N LEU A 86 -14.54 6.56 -34.19
CA LEU A 86 -15.76 7.08 -34.84
C LEU A 86 -15.50 8.27 -35.79
N GLN A 87 -15.05 7.95 -37.00
CA GLN A 87 -14.98 8.91 -38.10
C GLN A 87 -16.34 8.97 -38.82
N SER A 88 -17.15 10.01 -38.58
CA SER A 88 -18.42 10.18 -39.31
C SER A 88 -18.91 11.63 -39.41
N TYR A 89 -18.93 12.13 -40.65
CA TYR A 89 -19.84 13.15 -41.22
C TYR A 89 -19.94 14.54 -40.57
N GLY A 90 -19.41 15.52 -41.30
CA GLY A 90 -19.42 16.93 -40.95
C GLY A 90 -20.73 17.68 -41.20
N PHE A 91 -20.70 18.96 -40.83
CA PHE A 91 -21.67 19.95 -41.27
C PHE A 91 -20.95 21.26 -41.62
N TRP A 92 -21.29 21.83 -42.77
CA TRP A 92 -20.75 23.09 -43.29
C TRP A 92 -21.58 24.28 -42.78
N CYS A 93 -20.91 25.40 -42.44
CA CYS A 93 -21.50 26.74 -42.57
C CYS A 93 -20.41 27.80 -42.84
N ARG A 94 -20.41 28.31 -44.07
CA ARG A 94 -19.94 29.67 -44.48
C ARG A 94 -21.02 30.70 -44.05
N ASP A 95 -20.88 32.02 -44.01
CA ASP A 95 -19.92 33.07 -44.47
C ASP A 95 -20.37 34.40 -43.74
N PRO A 96 -19.97 35.65 -44.09
CA PRO A 96 -18.62 36.25 -44.24
C PRO A 96 -18.50 37.69 -43.63
N ALA A 97 -17.31 38.31 -43.78
CA ALA A 97 -17.01 39.77 -43.74
C ALA A 97 -17.20 40.53 -42.39
N ALA A 98 -16.40 41.53 -41.97
CA ALA A 98 -15.17 42.18 -42.47
C ALA A 98 -14.30 42.58 -41.23
N SER A 99 -13.24 43.42 -41.23
CA SER A 99 -12.60 44.33 -42.21
C SER A 99 -11.10 44.53 -41.88
N HIS A 100 -10.40 45.40 -42.63
CA HIS A 100 -8.96 45.67 -42.50
C HIS A 100 -8.57 46.67 -41.38
N ALA A 101 -7.36 46.50 -40.82
CA ALA A 101 -6.42 47.59 -40.54
C ALA A 101 -4.97 47.05 -40.41
N ILE A 102 -4.04 47.62 -41.17
CA ILE A 102 -2.58 47.39 -41.06
C ILE A 102 -1.95 48.72 -40.68
N SER A 103 -0.99 48.73 -39.75
CA SER A 103 0.00 49.81 -39.67
C SER A 103 1.33 49.31 -39.11
N THR A 104 2.37 49.40 -39.94
CA THR A 104 3.78 49.24 -39.62
C THR A 104 4.39 50.58 -39.20
N VAL A 105 5.46 50.59 -38.38
CA VAL A 105 6.72 51.36 -38.64
C VAL A 105 7.74 51.20 -37.48
N SER A 106 9.00 51.04 -37.89
CA SER A 106 10.30 51.21 -37.20
C SER A 106 11.34 51.36 -38.35
N PRO A 107 12.64 51.76 -38.18
CA PRO A 107 13.52 51.66 -36.99
C PRO A 107 14.54 52.84 -36.84
N LEU A 108 15.72 52.55 -36.23
CA LEU A 108 17.05 53.24 -36.22
C LEU A 108 17.47 54.05 -34.94
N PRO A 109 18.79 54.25 -34.65
CA PRO A 109 19.40 53.66 -33.43
C PRO A 109 20.42 54.61 -32.70
N GLU A 110 21.49 54.03 -32.12
CA GLU A 110 22.64 54.64 -31.38
C GLU A 110 22.34 55.01 -29.89
N GLU A 111 23.26 54.91 -28.92
CA GLU A 111 24.67 54.46 -28.93
C GLU A 111 25.09 53.76 -27.61
N ILE A 112 26.37 53.37 -27.51
CA ILE A 112 26.99 52.53 -26.47
C ILE A 112 27.51 53.37 -25.29
N ILE A 113 27.59 52.81 -24.06
CA ILE A 113 28.75 52.87 -23.11
C ILE A 113 28.35 52.39 -21.69
N SER A 114 29.20 51.53 -21.12
CA SER A 114 29.42 51.27 -19.69
C SER A 114 30.95 51.12 -19.50
N PRO A 115 31.61 51.23 -18.31
CA PRO A 115 31.21 50.57 -17.05
C PRO A 115 31.62 51.20 -15.68
N LEU A 116 31.26 50.49 -14.58
CA LEU A 116 31.96 50.39 -13.28
C LEU A 116 31.82 51.56 -12.24
N PRO A 117 32.22 51.40 -10.95
CA PRO A 117 31.27 51.06 -9.88
C PRO A 117 31.32 52.01 -8.65
N THR A 118 30.31 51.95 -7.77
CA THR A 118 30.43 52.44 -6.38
C THR A 118 29.58 51.59 -5.43
N ASP A 119 30.22 50.94 -4.46
CA ASP A 119 29.55 50.37 -3.28
C ASP A 119 29.03 51.47 -2.36
N THR A 120 27.77 51.40 -1.91
CA THR A 120 27.44 51.58 -0.47
C THR A 120 25.96 51.32 -0.13
N ILE A 121 25.74 50.17 0.53
CA ILE A 121 24.89 50.01 1.73
C ILE A 121 23.35 50.03 1.59
N ILE A 122 22.79 48.81 1.65
CA ILE A 122 21.68 48.33 2.50
C ILE A 122 20.34 49.12 2.47
N CYS A 123 19.33 48.48 1.88
CA CYS A 123 18.03 48.24 2.53
C CYS A 123 17.34 47.01 1.92
N ASP A 124 16.75 46.14 2.76
CA ASP A 124 16.24 44.82 2.37
C ASP A 124 14.99 44.86 1.45
N GLU A 125 15.06 44.23 0.27
CA GLU A 125 13.86 43.74 -0.44
C GLU A 125 13.81 42.21 -0.67
N ASP A 126 14.83 41.45 -0.23
CA ASP A 126 14.86 39.98 -0.34
C ASP A 126 14.16 39.25 0.84
N SER A 127 13.02 39.78 1.31
CA SER A 127 12.24 39.19 2.42
C SER A 127 10.76 38.91 2.10
N LYS A 128 10.39 38.90 0.82
CA LYS A 128 9.08 38.41 0.33
C LYS A 128 9.13 37.04 -0.36
N GLN A 129 10.04 36.17 0.08
CA GLN A 129 9.79 34.74 -0.06
C GLN A 129 8.54 34.41 0.78
N MET A 130 7.45 34.09 0.08
CA MET A 130 6.11 33.92 0.64
C MET A 130 6.13 32.95 1.82
N ASN A 131 5.97 33.50 3.03
CA ASN A 131 6.17 32.80 4.29
C ASN A 131 4.95 31.91 4.62
N THR A 132 4.71 30.89 3.78
CA THR A 132 3.79 29.79 4.09
C THR A 132 4.26 29.15 5.38
N LYS A 133 3.46 29.32 6.45
CA LYS A 133 3.70 28.77 7.78
C LYS A 133 3.65 27.24 7.73
N ASN A 134 4.76 26.65 7.32
CA ASN A 134 4.95 25.21 7.25
C ASN A 134 4.74 24.63 8.64
N ILE A 135 3.77 23.72 8.75
CA ILE A 135 3.51 22.94 9.95
C ILE A 135 4.84 22.28 10.37
N PRO A 136 5.25 22.35 11.65
CA PRO A 136 6.47 21.69 12.10
C PRO A 136 6.42 20.20 11.75
N LYS A 137 7.52 19.62 11.23
CA LYS A 137 7.54 18.21 10.78
C LYS A 137 7.00 17.23 11.84
N LEU A 138 7.27 17.49 13.12
CA LEU A 138 6.74 16.70 14.24
C LEU A 138 5.20 16.75 14.33
N LEU A 139 4.59 17.92 14.06
CA LEU A 139 3.14 18.11 14.04
C LEU A 139 2.50 17.51 12.79
N GLU A 140 3.18 17.56 11.65
CA GLU A 140 2.80 16.88 10.39
C GLU A 140 2.75 15.35 10.61
N TYR A 141 3.82 14.75 11.15
CA TYR A 141 3.84 13.32 11.52
C TYR A 141 2.82 12.97 12.61
N GLY A 142 2.71 13.77 13.68
CA GLY A 142 1.76 13.55 14.76
C GLY A 142 0.31 13.59 14.28
N SER A 143 -0.01 14.50 13.35
CA SER A 143 -1.33 14.59 12.73
C SER A 143 -1.64 13.34 11.89
N CYS A 144 -0.70 12.90 11.05
CA CYS A 144 -0.82 11.66 10.28
C CYS A 144 -1.05 10.44 11.19
N MET A 145 -0.24 10.27 12.24
CA MET A 145 -0.33 9.17 13.19
C MET A 145 -1.68 9.17 13.94
N THR A 146 -2.23 10.35 14.27
CA THR A 146 -3.55 10.49 14.90
C THR A 146 -4.67 10.09 13.95
N HIS A 147 -4.64 10.54 12.69
CA HIS A 147 -5.63 10.16 11.67
C HIS A 147 -5.60 8.64 11.43
N LEU A 148 -4.40 8.07 11.25
CA LEU A 148 -4.20 6.63 11.08
C LEU A 148 -4.76 5.82 12.27
N ALA A 149 -4.53 6.27 13.50
CA ALA A 149 -5.05 5.60 14.69
C ALA A 149 -6.58 5.66 14.78
N PHE A 150 -7.16 6.86 14.63
CA PHE A 150 -8.61 7.06 14.70
C PHE A 150 -9.35 6.25 13.63
N PHE A 151 -8.96 6.42 12.37
CA PHE A 151 -9.58 5.68 11.26
C PHE A 151 -9.29 4.18 11.32
N GLY A 152 -8.11 3.77 11.82
CA GLY A 152 -7.79 2.36 12.07
C GLY A 152 -8.75 1.69 13.04
N ILE A 153 -9.11 2.36 14.15
CA ILE A 153 -10.11 1.85 15.11
C ILE A 153 -11.49 1.73 14.46
N LEU A 154 -11.91 2.71 13.65
CA LEU A 154 -13.15 2.63 12.89
C LEU A 154 -13.14 1.44 11.90
N GLY A 155 -11.99 1.12 11.32
CA GLY A 155 -11.80 -0.06 10.48
C GLY A 155 -11.98 -1.37 11.25
N VAL A 156 -11.37 -1.49 12.44
CA VAL A 156 -11.55 -2.64 13.35
C VAL A 156 -13.02 -2.83 13.74
N LEU A 157 -13.69 -1.75 14.15
CA LEU A 157 -15.11 -1.78 14.52
C LEU A 157 -15.98 -2.19 13.33
N THR A 158 -15.73 -1.64 12.13
CA THR A 158 -16.49 -2.01 10.93
C THR A 158 -16.27 -3.47 10.54
N ARG A 159 -15.02 -3.99 10.63
CA ARG A 159 -14.72 -5.41 10.37
C ARG A 159 -15.48 -6.33 11.33
N TYR A 160 -15.51 -6.00 12.63
CA TYR A 160 -16.29 -6.77 13.63
C TYR A 160 -17.79 -6.75 13.34
N LEU A 161 -18.34 -5.58 12.96
CA LEU A 161 -19.76 -5.47 12.62
C LEU A 161 -20.10 -6.27 11.36
N LEU A 162 -19.23 -6.30 10.35
CA LEU A 162 -19.43 -7.13 9.16
C LEU A 162 -19.32 -8.63 9.48
N GLU A 163 -18.36 -9.04 10.31
CA GLU A 163 -18.26 -10.42 10.82
C GLU A 163 -19.56 -10.86 11.51
N LYS A 164 -20.09 -10.04 12.43
CA LYS A 164 -21.34 -10.36 13.14
C LYS A 164 -22.57 -10.33 12.22
N LEU A 165 -22.63 -9.40 11.25
CA LEU A 165 -23.74 -9.26 10.31
C LEU A 165 -23.83 -10.42 9.32
N PHE A 166 -22.71 -10.84 8.74
CA PHE A 166 -22.67 -11.90 7.74
C PHE A 166 -22.46 -13.30 8.31
N GLY A 167 -21.94 -13.39 9.54
CA GLY A 167 -21.70 -14.64 10.25
C GLY A 167 -22.96 -15.39 10.70
N PRO A 168 -22.80 -16.53 11.39
CA PRO A 168 -23.88 -17.46 11.71
C PRO A 168 -25.03 -16.90 12.55
N GLY A 169 -24.78 -15.82 13.30
CA GLY A 169 -25.76 -15.24 14.24
C GLY A 169 -26.80 -14.32 13.62
N VAL A 170 -26.60 -13.82 12.39
CA VAL A 170 -27.51 -12.86 11.74
C VAL A 170 -27.89 -13.30 10.32
N ALA A 171 -27.00 -13.16 9.33
CA ALA A 171 -27.31 -13.55 7.95
C ALA A 171 -26.99 -15.01 7.62
N GLY A 172 -26.06 -15.65 8.34
CA GLY A 172 -25.68 -17.05 8.12
C GLY A 172 -24.97 -17.33 6.80
N VAL A 173 -24.37 -16.31 6.17
CA VAL A 173 -23.70 -16.41 4.86
C VAL A 173 -22.26 -16.88 5.00
N THR A 174 -21.58 -16.47 6.08
CA THR A 174 -20.21 -16.87 6.39
C THR A 174 -20.16 -17.75 7.65
N SER A 175 -19.18 -18.64 7.71
CA SER A 175 -19.03 -19.58 8.83
C SER A 175 -17.60 -20.11 8.91
N ASP A 176 -17.16 -20.39 10.14
CA ASP A 176 -15.85 -20.93 10.48
C ASP A 176 -15.53 -22.30 9.85
N GLN A 177 -16.54 -23.04 9.40
CA GLN A 177 -16.38 -24.37 8.79
C GLN A 177 -16.57 -24.35 7.26
N THR A 178 -16.67 -23.16 6.65
CA THR A 178 -17.00 -23.01 5.24
C THR A 178 -15.92 -22.27 4.47
N ILE A 179 -15.96 -22.43 3.15
CA ILE A 179 -15.13 -21.66 2.21
C ILE A 179 -15.39 -20.14 2.28
N LEU A 180 -16.59 -19.73 2.72
CA LEU A 180 -16.96 -18.34 2.94
C LEU A 180 -16.58 -17.95 4.39
N TYR A 181 -15.29 -17.68 4.58
CA TYR A 181 -14.71 -17.31 5.87
C TYR A 181 -15.24 -15.96 6.38
N LEU A 182 -15.19 -15.76 7.70
CA LEU A 182 -15.79 -14.60 8.39
C LEU A 182 -15.26 -13.24 7.91
N ASP A 183 -13.97 -13.12 7.60
CA ASP A 183 -13.34 -11.90 7.06
C ASP A 183 -13.60 -11.67 5.54
N LEU A 184 -14.31 -12.56 4.84
CA LEU A 184 -14.54 -12.40 3.40
C LEU A 184 -15.35 -11.12 3.06
N PRO A 185 -16.47 -10.81 3.73
CA PRO A 185 -17.25 -9.61 3.45
C PRO A 185 -16.50 -8.33 3.79
N SER A 186 -15.67 -8.33 4.85
CA SER A 186 -14.85 -7.18 5.22
C SER A 186 -13.74 -6.92 4.19
N ASN A 187 -13.09 -7.99 3.70
CA ASN A 187 -12.12 -7.92 2.60
C ASN A 187 -12.75 -7.45 1.27
N MET A 188 -13.97 -7.89 0.94
CA MET A 188 -14.72 -7.42 -0.24
C MET A 188 -15.10 -5.95 -0.12
N VAL A 189 -15.78 -5.56 0.96
CA VAL A 189 -16.24 -4.17 1.18
C VAL A 189 -15.06 -3.20 1.25
N GLY A 190 -13.98 -3.57 1.94
CA GLY A 190 -12.76 -2.76 1.99
C GLY A 190 -12.07 -2.61 0.65
N SER A 191 -12.06 -3.65 -0.19
CA SER A 191 -11.49 -3.58 -1.55
C SER A 191 -12.37 -2.74 -2.50
N PHE A 192 -13.70 -2.88 -2.41
CA PHE A 192 -14.65 -2.03 -3.13
C PHE A 192 -14.47 -0.55 -2.78
N LEU A 193 -14.46 -0.22 -1.49
CA LEU A 193 -14.24 1.14 -1.03
C LEU A 193 -12.82 1.66 -1.35
N MET A 194 -11.82 0.77 -1.51
CA MET A 194 -10.50 1.17 -2.01
C MET A 194 -10.56 1.60 -3.47
N GLY A 195 -11.35 0.91 -4.31
CA GLY A 195 -11.61 1.35 -5.69
C GLY A 195 -12.32 2.71 -5.73
N CYS A 196 -13.26 2.94 -4.83
CA CYS A 196 -13.98 4.21 -4.72
C CYS A 196 -13.06 5.35 -4.22
N CYS A 197 -12.55 5.24 -3.00
CA CYS A 197 -11.86 6.31 -2.29
C CYS A 197 -10.34 6.33 -2.53
N GLY A 198 -9.72 5.17 -2.68
CA GLY A 198 -8.27 5.02 -2.89
C GLY A 198 -7.83 5.14 -4.35
N VAL A 199 -8.73 4.91 -5.32
CA VAL A 199 -8.46 5.09 -6.75
C VAL A 199 -9.25 6.29 -7.31
N VAL A 200 -10.58 6.19 -7.42
CA VAL A 200 -11.35 7.19 -8.20
C VAL A 200 -11.46 8.56 -7.53
N PHE A 201 -11.66 8.63 -6.21
CA PHE A 201 -11.83 9.90 -5.48
C PHE A 201 -10.58 10.37 -4.72
N LYS A 202 -9.43 9.69 -4.90
CA LYS A 202 -8.18 9.96 -4.14
C LYS A 202 -7.75 11.42 -4.20
N GLU A 203 -7.71 12.00 -5.41
CA GLU A 203 -7.32 13.40 -5.63
C GLU A 203 -8.29 14.39 -4.98
N ASP A 204 -9.60 14.15 -5.06
CA ASP A 204 -10.61 15.04 -4.45
C ASP A 204 -10.54 15.01 -2.91
N ILE A 205 -10.21 13.86 -2.31
CA ILE A 205 -10.05 13.71 -0.86
C ILE A 205 -8.72 14.33 -0.39
N SER A 206 -7.62 14.09 -1.11
CA SER A 206 -6.31 14.73 -0.87
C SER A 206 -6.40 16.26 -0.99
N TYR A 207 -7.14 16.77 -1.98
CA TYR A 207 -7.40 18.19 -2.15
C TYR A 207 -8.06 18.82 -0.91
N VAL A 208 -8.95 18.09 -0.21
CA VAL A 208 -9.52 18.55 1.08
C VAL A 208 -8.48 18.48 2.19
N SER A 209 -7.84 17.31 2.37
CA SER A 209 -6.77 17.09 3.35
C SER A 209 -6.01 15.78 3.07
N ASP A 210 -4.68 15.87 2.87
CA ASP A 210 -3.81 14.69 2.71
C ASP A 210 -3.89 13.72 3.89
N PHE A 211 -3.99 14.25 5.12
CA PHE A 211 -4.15 13.43 6.34
C PHE A 211 -5.49 12.69 6.38
N LEU A 212 -6.54 13.24 5.77
CA LEU A 212 -7.83 12.57 5.62
C LEU A 212 -7.75 11.46 4.57
N ALA A 213 -7.07 11.71 3.44
CA ALA A 213 -6.83 10.69 2.41
C ALA A 213 -6.04 9.50 2.97
N ILE A 214 -4.91 9.76 3.65
CA ILE A 214 -4.09 8.73 4.32
C ILE A 214 -4.88 8.04 5.45
N GLY A 215 -5.60 8.80 6.27
CA GLY A 215 -6.46 8.24 7.32
C GLY A 215 -7.51 7.28 6.77
N LEU A 216 -8.22 7.65 5.70
CA LEU A 216 -9.25 6.82 5.10
C LEU A 216 -8.69 5.60 4.37
N THR A 217 -7.66 5.78 3.53
CA THR A 217 -7.11 4.68 2.71
C THR A 217 -6.21 3.74 3.53
N THR A 218 -5.13 4.24 4.13
CA THR A 218 -4.22 3.44 4.94
C THR A 218 -4.84 3.03 6.27
N GLY A 219 -5.49 3.96 6.97
CA GLY A 219 -6.08 3.71 8.29
C GLY A 219 -7.32 2.84 8.19
N TYR A 220 -8.44 3.43 7.75
CA TYR A 220 -9.75 2.78 7.75
C TYR A 220 -9.82 1.57 6.82
N LEU A 221 -9.57 1.76 5.51
CA LEU A 221 -9.71 0.68 4.53
C LEU A 221 -8.63 -0.40 4.67
N GLY A 222 -7.44 -0.03 5.15
CA GLY A 222 -6.44 -1.00 5.58
C GLY A 222 -6.97 -1.92 6.69
N SER A 223 -7.36 -1.34 7.84
CA SER A 223 -7.82 -2.06 9.04
C SER A 223 -9.18 -2.76 8.93
N LEU A 224 -10.05 -2.28 8.03
CA LEU A 224 -11.29 -2.93 7.64
C LEU A 224 -11.04 -4.28 6.97
N THR A 225 -9.90 -4.44 6.30
CA THR A 225 -9.50 -5.72 5.71
C THR A 225 -8.46 -6.43 6.56
N THR A 226 -8.29 -7.73 6.37
CA THR A 226 -7.22 -8.50 7.01
C THR A 226 -6.78 -9.64 6.10
N PHE A 227 -5.47 -9.67 5.79
CA PHE A 227 -4.86 -10.78 5.08
C PHE A 227 -4.43 -11.87 6.07
N SER A 228 -3.97 -11.47 7.27
CA SER A 228 -3.53 -12.40 8.31
C SER A 228 -4.69 -13.29 8.79
N GLY A 229 -5.88 -12.70 9.03
CA GLY A 229 -7.09 -13.43 9.43
C GLY A 229 -7.55 -14.44 8.37
N TRP A 230 -7.58 -14.00 7.10
CA TRP A 230 -7.84 -14.88 5.96
C TRP A 230 -6.86 -16.06 5.88
N ASN A 231 -5.55 -15.81 5.95
CA ASN A 231 -4.53 -16.86 5.91
C ASN A 231 -4.63 -17.81 7.11
N GLN A 232 -4.83 -17.28 8.32
CA GLN A 232 -5.04 -18.08 9.53
C GLN A 232 -6.27 -18.98 9.38
N LYS A 233 -7.33 -18.50 8.74
CA LYS A 233 -8.51 -19.33 8.53
C LYS A 233 -8.28 -20.48 7.55
N MET A 234 -7.47 -20.26 6.52
CA MET A 234 -7.09 -21.34 5.60
C MET A 234 -6.18 -22.37 6.30
N LEU A 235 -5.36 -21.96 7.27
CA LEU A 235 -4.57 -22.89 8.10
C LEU A 235 -5.45 -23.76 9.00
N GLU A 236 -6.48 -23.18 9.62
CA GLU A 236 -7.46 -23.93 10.44
C GLU A 236 -8.20 -24.97 9.62
N LEU A 237 -8.80 -24.58 8.49
CA LEU A 237 -9.47 -25.51 7.57
C LEU A 237 -8.52 -26.62 7.10
N SER A 238 -7.24 -26.30 6.84
CA SER A 238 -6.25 -27.31 6.46
C SER A 238 -5.89 -28.27 7.60
N VAL A 239 -5.92 -27.82 8.86
CA VAL A 239 -5.65 -28.67 10.04
C VAL A 239 -6.80 -29.61 10.34
N GLU A 240 -8.04 -29.14 10.16
CA GLU A 240 -9.28 -29.93 10.29
C GLU A 240 -9.48 -30.98 9.18
N GLY A 241 -8.59 -31.04 8.18
CA GLY A 241 -8.69 -31.94 7.04
C GLY A 241 -9.46 -31.38 5.84
N HIS A 242 -10.02 -30.18 5.94
CA HIS A 242 -10.72 -29.45 4.86
C HIS A 242 -9.74 -28.75 3.90
N TRP A 243 -8.65 -29.43 3.49
CA TRP A 243 -7.58 -28.87 2.66
C TRP A 243 -8.06 -28.35 1.30
N VAL A 244 -9.11 -28.95 0.71
CA VAL A 244 -9.76 -28.45 -0.51
C VAL A 244 -10.42 -27.09 -0.27
N PHE A 245 -11.08 -26.89 0.88
CA PHE A 245 -11.69 -25.61 1.24
C PHE A 245 -10.64 -24.53 1.53
N ALA A 246 -9.49 -24.90 2.13
CA ALA A 246 -8.36 -23.99 2.27
C ALA A 246 -7.81 -23.52 0.91
N GLY A 247 -7.59 -24.44 -0.03
CA GLY A 247 -7.13 -24.11 -1.38
C GLY A 247 -8.12 -23.26 -2.18
N LEU A 248 -9.39 -23.65 -2.19
CA LEU A 248 -10.44 -22.88 -2.88
C LEU A 248 -10.76 -21.55 -2.18
N GLY A 249 -10.62 -21.46 -0.86
CA GLY A 249 -10.82 -20.22 -0.09
C GLY A 249 -9.77 -19.14 -0.39
N PHE A 250 -8.54 -19.54 -0.75
CA PHE A 250 -7.56 -18.60 -1.32
C PHE A 250 -7.96 -18.10 -2.72
N LEU A 251 -8.52 -18.96 -3.57
CA LEU A 251 -8.99 -18.54 -4.90
C LEU A 251 -10.20 -17.61 -4.79
N ILE A 252 -11.21 -17.99 -4.00
CA ILE A 252 -12.43 -17.18 -3.81
C ILE A 252 -12.09 -15.84 -3.15
N GLY A 253 -11.27 -15.81 -2.09
CA GLY A 253 -10.89 -14.57 -1.44
C GLY A 253 -10.13 -13.62 -2.38
N LEU A 254 -9.19 -14.14 -3.19
CA LEU A 254 -8.45 -13.34 -4.16
C LEU A 254 -9.37 -12.79 -5.26
N PHE A 255 -10.19 -13.64 -5.89
CA PHE A 255 -11.03 -13.22 -7.01
C PHE A 255 -12.18 -12.30 -6.59
N LEU A 256 -12.84 -12.56 -5.45
CA LEU A 256 -13.91 -11.69 -4.97
C LEU A 256 -13.38 -10.31 -4.53
N ALA A 257 -12.23 -10.25 -3.87
CA ALA A 257 -11.62 -8.97 -3.51
C ALA A 257 -11.13 -8.20 -4.76
N ALA A 258 -10.49 -8.89 -5.71
CA ALA A 258 -10.06 -8.30 -6.99
C ALA A 258 -11.24 -7.82 -7.87
N TYR A 259 -12.37 -8.54 -7.89
CA TYR A 259 -13.58 -8.06 -8.55
C TYR A 259 -14.21 -6.88 -7.80
N SER A 260 -14.19 -6.91 -6.46
CA SER A 260 -14.75 -5.83 -5.63
C SER A 260 -14.08 -4.48 -5.92
N ILE A 261 -12.74 -4.43 -6.06
CA ILE A 261 -12.06 -3.16 -6.37
C ILE A 261 -12.44 -2.64 -7.77
N ILE A 262 -12.51 -3.51 -8.77
CA ILE A 262 -12.92 -3.15 -10.14
C ILE A 262 -14.33 -2.56 -10.12
N PHE A 263 -15.26 -3.26 -9.47
CA PHE A 263 -16.65 -2.81 -9.32
C PHE A 263 -16.76 -1.47 -8.56
N GLY A 264 -15.89 -1.22 -7.57
CA GLY A 264 -15.78 0.07 -6.87
C GLY A 264 -15.31 1.20 -7.77
N VAL A 265 -14.32 0.95 -8.63
CA VAL A 265 -13.83 1.90 -9.65
C VAL A 265 -14.93 2.21 -10.67
N GLU A 266 -15.59 1.20 -11.23
CA GLU A 266 -16.65 1.37 -12.22
C GLU A 266 -17.85 2.16 -11.66
N THR A 267 -18.34 1.75 -10.49
CA THR A 267 -19.46 2.41 -9.80
C THR A 267 -19.13 3.87 -9.50
N SER A 268 -17.90 4.14 -9.07
CA SER A 268 -17.46 5.51 -8.75
C SER A 268 -17.26 6.40 -9.98
N LYS A 269 -16.76 5.84 -11.10
CA LYS A 269 -16.70 6.55 -12.39
C LYS A 269 -18.10 6.93 -12.88
N CYS A 270 -19.05 5.99 -12.78
CA CYS A 270 -20.47 6.24 -13.10
C CYS A 270 -21.07 7.33 -12.20
N PHE A 271 -20.89 7.22 -10.88
CA PHE A 271 -21.38 8.20 -9.90
C PHE A 271 -20.79 9.60 -10.12
N ARG A 272 -19.48 9.71 -10.39
CA ARG A 272 -18.83 10.98 -10.77
C ARG A 272 -19.47 11.62 -12.00
N LYS A 273 -19.72 10.84 -13.06
CA LYS A 273 -20.38 11.31 -14.29
C LYS A 273 -21.82 11.76 -14.02
N LEU A 274 -22.55 11.05 -13.15
CA LEU A 274 -23.90 11.44 -12.72
C LEU A 274 -23.92 12.73 -11.90
N LEU A 275 -22.99 12.92 -10.96
CA LEU A 275 -22.87 14.17 -10.17
C LEU A 275 -22.64 15.39 -11.08
N VAL A 276 -21.68 15.30 -12.00
CA VAL A 276 -21.37 16.38 -12.96
C VAL A 276 -22.59 16.69 -13.83
N ARG A 277 -23.28 15.66 -14.34
CA ARG A 277 -24.49 15.85 -15.18
C ARG A 277 -25.69 16.39 -14.39
N SER A 278 -25.86 15.99 -13.14
CA SER A 278 -27.07 16.29 -12.35
C SER A 278 -27.03 17.66 -11.68
N LEU A 279 -25.89 18.09 -11.13
CA LEU A 279 -25.80 19.36 -10.42
C LEU A 279 -25.37 20.52 -11.32
N GLY A 280 -25.01 20.27 -12.58
CA GLY A 280 -24.39 21.27 -13.47
C GLY A 280 -23.12 21.89 -12.87
N TYR A 281 -22.50 21.18 -11.92
CA TYR A 281 -21.58 21.77 -10.97
C TYR A 281 -20.19 21.77 -11.56
N ASP A 282 -19.74 22.96 -11.99
CA ASP A 282 -18.34 23.18 -12.30
C ASP A 282 -17.55 23.10 -10.98
N ILE A 283 -16.96 21.93 -10.74
CA ILE A 283 -16.26 21.53 -9.50
C ILE A 283 -15.16 22.54 -9.11
N GLY A 284 -14.66 23.33 -10.08
CA GLY A 284 -13.69 24.41 -9.84
C GLY A 284 -14.16 25.53 -8.91
N SER A 285 -15.45 25.88 -8.87
CA SER A 285 -15.90 27.09 -8.14
C SER A 285 -16.01 26.90 -6.62
N SER A 286 -16.43 25.71 -6.17
CA SER A 286 -16.71 25.40 -4.75
C SER A 286 -15.51 24.83 -4.00
N ARG A 287 -14.53 24.26 -4.74
CA ARG A 287 -13.28 23.69 -4.18
C ARG A 287 -12.61 24.62 -3.15
N LYS A 288 -12.65 25.95 -3.36
CA LYS A 288 -12.05 26.96 -2.48
C LYS A 288 -12.56 27.00 -1.03
N SER A 289 -13.75 26.47 -0.69
CA SER A 289 -14.26 26.57 0.69
C SER A 289 -13.92 25.37 1.60
N TRP A 290 -13.73 24.19 1.01
CA TRP A 290 -13.56 22.91 1.72
C TRP A 290 -12.12 22.61 2.13
N ARG A 291 -11.13 23.20 1.46
CA ARG A 291 -9.72 22.92 1.71
C ARG A 291 -9.27 23.36 3.11
N VAL A 292 -8.48 22.52 3.78
CA VAL A 292 -7.95 22.78 5.13
C VAL A 292 -6.64 23.59 5.05
N ASP A 293 -6.67 24.76 4.41
CA ASP A 293 -5.47 25.60 4.20
C ASP A 293 -5.02 26.36 5.46
N SER A 294 -5.89 26.55 6.45
CA SER A 294 -5.58 27.36 7.64
C SER A 294 -4.98 26.51 8.77
N HIS A 295 -3.79 26.88 9.24
CA HIS A 295 -3.14 26.29 10.42
C HIS A 295 -4.06 26.23 11.66
N LYS A 296 -4.98 27.19 11.82
CA LYS A 296 -5.98 27.16 12.90
C LYS A 296 -7.01 26.04 12.71
N ARG A 297 -7.48 25.83 11.46
CA ARG A 297 -8.39 24.72 11.11
C ARG A 297 -7.70 23.37 11.27
N HIS A 298 -6.44 23.25 10.83
CA HIS A 298 -5.67 22.01 10.98
C HIS A 298 -5.47 21.64 12.45
N LEU A 299 -5.06 22.60 13.30
CA LEU A 299 -4.97 22.38 14.75
C LEU A 299 -6.32 22.02 15.38
N ALA A 300 -7.42 22.66 14.98
CA ALA A 300 -8.75 22.36 15.50
C ALA A 300 -9.20 20.93 15.13
N ILE A 301 -9.00 20.51 13.87
CA ILE A 301 -9.29 19.14 13.41
C ILE A 301 -8.44 18.12 14.17
N LEU A 302 -7.14 18.39 14.33
CA LEU A 302 -6.24 17.53 15.10
C LEU A 302 -6.68 17.43 16.58
N ALA A 303 -7.04 18.54 17.21
CA ALA A 303 -7.53 18.54 18.60
C ALA A 303 -8.84 17.76 18.75
N VAL A 304 -9.79 17.92 17.81
CA VAL A 304 -11.03 17.13 17.78
C VAL A 304 -10.75 15.64 17.59
N LEU A 305 -9.87 15.27 16.65
CA LEU A 305 -9.49 13.86 16.43
C LEU A 305 -8.76 13.25 17.64
N LEU A 306 -7.91 14.02 18.32
CA LEU A 306 -7.26 13.59 19.57
C LEU A 306 -8.29 13.35 20.69
N LEU A 307 -9.28 14.23 20.83
CA LEU A 307 -10.38 14.06 21.80
C LEU A 307 -11.23 12.82 21.47
N LEU A 308 -11.57 12.61 20.20
CA LEU A 308 -12.32 11.42 19.75
C LEU A 308 -11.51 10.13 19.94
N LEU A 309 -10.21 10.13 19.63
CA LEU A 309 -9.31 9.00 19.84
C LEU A 309 -9.13 8.67 21.33
N ALA A 310 -8.92 9.69 22.17
CA ALA A 310 -8.87 9.53 23.61
C ALA A 310 -10.20 9.01 24.18
N GLY A 311 -11.34 9.46 23.63
CA GLY A 311 -12.66 8.93 23.93
C GLY A 311 -12.80 7.45 23.58
N LEU A 312 -12.43 7.05 22.36
CA LEU A 312 -12.47 5.66 21.90
C LEU A 312 -11.59 4.73 22.76
N TRP A 313 -10.37 5.14 23.09
CA TRP A 313 -9.50 4.37 23.99
C TRP A 313 -10.03 4.35 25.44
N SER A 314 -10.61 5.44 25.94
CA SER A 314 -11.20 5.48 27.28
C SER A 314 -12.40 4.54 27.40
N VAL A 315 -13.31 4.57 26.42
CA VAL A 315 -14.46 3.66 26.34
C VAL A 315 -13.97 2.22 26.22
N SER A 316 -13.01 1.94 25.34
CA SER A 316 -12.43 0.59 25.20
C SER A 316 -11.82 0.10 26.52
N GLY A 317 -11.04 0.92 27.22
CA GLY A 317 -10.43 0.56 28.50
C GLY A 317 -11.46 0.33 29.62
N ILE A 318 -12.52 1.14 29.67
CA ILE A 318 -13.63 0.97 30.62
C ILE A 318 -14.37 -0.34 30.34
N LEU A 319 -14.70 -0.61 29.07
CA LEU A 319 -15.44 -1.80 28.67
C LEU A 319 -14.61 -3.08 28.84
N ILE A 320 -13.30 -3.08 28.56
CA ILE A 320 -12.42 -4.20 28.94
C ILE A 320 -12.51 -4.46 30.45
N ARG A 321 -12.42 -3.40 31.28
CA ARG A 321 -12.45 -3.55 32.75
C ARG A 321 -13.80 -4.07 33.27
N GLN A 322 -14.91 -3.70 32.63
CA GLN A 322 -16.25 -4.16 32.99
C GLN A 322 -16.50 -5.61 32.51
N GLU A 323 -16.14 -5.91 31.26
CA GLU A 323 -16.53 -7.14 30.55
C GLU A 323 -15.57 -8.33 30.78
N PHE A 324 -14.36 -8.09 31.33
CA PHE A 324 -13.33 -9.12 31.54
C PHE A 324 -13.86 -10.39 32.27
N ASN A 325 -14.81 -10.20 33.17
CA ASN A 325 -15.36 -11.25 34.01
C ASN A 325 -16.56 -11.98 33.37
N SER A 326 -17.31 -11.36 32.46
CA SER A 326 -18.63 -11.81 31.99
C SER A 326 -18.64 -12.68 30.72
N ASN A 327 -17.47 -13.15 30.27
CA ASN A 327 -17.29 -14.09 29.14
C ASN A 327 -17.76 -13.58 27.75
N SER A 328 -18.12 -12.31 27.56
CA SER A 328 -18.46 -11.83 26.21
C SER A 328 -17.25 -11.77 25.28
N SER A 329 -17.47 -12.13 24.00
CA SER A 329 -16.54 -11.90 22.89
C SER A 329 -16.15 -10.43 22.75
N ASP A 330 -16.99 -9.51 23.24
CA ASP A 330 -16.77 -8.06 23.11
C ASP A 330 -15.51 -7.59 23.85
N THR A 331 -15.04 -8.30 24.89
CA THR A 331 -13.75 -7.99 25.56
C THR A 331 -12.58 -8.02 24.57
N GLN A 332 -12.61 -8.96 23.61
CA GLN A 332 -11.57 -9.12 22.61
C GLN A 332 -11.60 -7.96 21.60
N LEU A 333 -12.80 -7.48 21.23
CA LEU A 333 -12.98 -6.29 20.39
C LEU A 333 -12.41 -5.02 21.05
N TRP A 334 -12.73 -4.78 22.32
CA TRP A 334 -12.25 -3.57 22.99
C TRP A 334 -10.74 -3.58 23.17
N LEU A 335 -10.13 -4.75 23.45
CA LEU A 335 -8.67 -4.89 23.42
C LEU A 335 -8.11 -4.62 22.01
N ALA A 336 -8.75 -5.17 20.97
CA ALA A 336 -8.37 -4.92 19.58
C ALA A 336 -8.43 -3.44 19.18
N CYS A 337 -9.37 -2.66 19.71
CA CYS A 337 -9.45 -1.21 19.49
C CYS A 337 -8.29 -0.44 20.16
N ILE A 338 -7.74 -0.95 21.27
CA ILE A 338 -6.54 -0.35 21.91
C ILE A 338 -5.27 -0.68 21.12
N VAL A 339 -5.08 -1.95 20.71
CA VAL A 339 -3.82 -2.38 20.06
C VAL A 339 -3.79 -2.21 18.54
N GLY A 340 -4.95 -2.08 17.89
CA GLY A 340 -5.10 -1.91 16.44
C GLY A 340 -4.27 -0.76 15.83
N PRO A 341 -4.27 0.46 16.41
CA PRO A 341 -3.44 1.57 15.95
C PRO A 341 -1.94 1.24 15.77
N LEU A 342 -1.37 0.39 16.64
CA LEU A 342 0.03 -0.02 16.54
C LEU A 342 0.30 -0.79 15.23
N GLY A 343 -0.65 -1.61 14.80
CA GLY A 343 -0.56 -2.36 13.55
C GLY A 343 -0.60 -1.45 12.33
N VAL A 344 -1.51 -0.46 12.34
CA VAL A 344 -1.62 0.56 11.27
C VAL A 344 -0.34 1.36 11.14
N TRP A 345 0.22 1.82 12.26
CA TRP A 345 1.46 2.60 12.26
C TRP A 345 2.64 1.79 11.70
N ILE A 346 2.82 0.53 12.13
CA ILE A 346 3.88 -0.33 11.60
C ILE A 346 3.67 -0.60 10.10
N ARG A 347 2.44 -0.89 9.65
CA ARG A 347 2.14 -1.07 8.22
C ARG A 347 2.47 0.17 7.39
N TRP A 348 2.05 1.36 7.84
CA TRP A 348 2.36 2.63 7.18
C TRP A 348 3.87 2.92 7.15
N PHE A 349 4.59 2.61 8.22
CA PHE A 349 6.06 2.70 8.22
C PHE A 349 6.72 1.68 7.28
N LEU A 350 6.18 0.46 7.14
CA LEU A 350 6.67 -0.54 6.17
C LEU A 350 6.37 -0.13 4.72
N ALA A 351 5.23 0.52 4.46
CA ALA A 351 4.82 0.98 3.13
C ALA A 351 5.84 1.93 2.46
N ARG A 352 6.73 2.58 3.23
CA ARG A 352 7.88 3.34 2.70
C ARG A 352 8.84 2.52 1.83
N LEU A 353 8.75 1.19 1.85
CA LEU A 353 9.54 0.24 1.06
C LEU A 353 8.89 -0.11 -0.29
N ASN A 354 7.58 0.13 -0.47
CA ASN A 354 6.89 -0.12 -1.74
C ASN A 354 7.50 0.75 -2.85
N GLY A 355 7.74 0.21 -4.05
CA GLY A 355 8.37 0.96 -5.16
C GLY A 355 9.89 1.22 -5.02
N ARG A 356 10.56 0.79 -3.93
CA ARG A 356 12.01 1.04 -3.73
C ARG A 356 12.91 -0.06 -4.31
N GLY A 357 12.42 -1.30 -4.35
CA GLY A 357 13.23 -2.46 -4.72
C GLY A 357 14.30 -2.82 -3.67
N LEU A 358 15.14 -3.81 -4.00
CA LEU A 358 16.25 -4.30 -3.18
C LEU A 358 17.59 -3.69 -3.59
N GLY A 359 18.43 -3.43 -2.58
CA GLY A 359 19.81 -2.96 -2.76
C GLY A 359 19.93 -1.54 -3.31
N LYS A 360 21.17 -1.09 -3.52
CA LYS A 360 21.46 0.27 -4.03
C LYS A 360 21.01 0.48 -5.48
N THR A 361 20.78 -0.59 -6.23
CA THR A 361 20.35 -0.58 -7.63
C THR A 361 18.83 -0.61 -7.80
N GLY A 362 18.05 -0.87 -6.74
CA GLY A 362 16.59 -0.97 -6.82
C GLY A 362 16.14 -2.15 -7.69
N LEU A 363 16.62 -3.37 -7.39
CA LEU A 363 16.14 -4.58 -8.08
C LEU A 363 14.70 -4.87 -7.65
N LEU A 364 13.81 -5.29 -8.57
CA LEU A 364 12.40 -5.58 -8.28
C LEU A 364 11.60 -4.39 -7.69
N LYS A 365 11.83 -3.13 -8.14
CA LYS A 365 11.01 -1.96 -7.70
C LYS A 365 9.50 -2.18 -7.80
N TRP A 366 9.05 -2.89 -8.83
CA TRP A 366 7.63 -3.23 -9.06
C TRP A 366 6.99 -4.04 -7.93
N VAL A 367 7.76 -4.66 -7.03
CA VAL A 367 7.23 -5.41 -5.88
C VAL A 367 6.93 -4.47 -4.70
N PRO A 368 5.68 -4.44 -4.19
CA PRO A 368 5.33 -3.76 -2.94
C PRO A 368 5.88 -4.51 -1.71
N PHE A 369 7.17 -4.32 -1.41
CA PHE A 369 7.86 -5.00 -0.31
C PHE A 369 7.31 -4.64 1.07
N GLY A 370 6.85 -3.41 1.28
CA GLY A 370 6.23 -2.98 2.52
C GLY A 370 4.95 -3.76 2.82
N THR A 371 4.04 -3.81 1.84
CA THR A 371 2.76 -4.55 1.95
C THR A 371 3.00 -6.05 2.07
N LEU A 372 3.97 -6.61 1.32
CA LEU A 372 4.35 -8.03 1.41
C LEU A 372 4.91 -8.38 2.79
N ILE A 373 5.87 -7.61 3.31
CA ILE A 373 6.44 -7.84 4.65
C ILE A 373 5.37 -7.71 5.73
N ALA A 374 4.49 -6.71 5.63
CA ALA A 374 3.40 -6.52 6.58
C ALA A 374 2.43 -7.72 6.61
N ASN A 375 1.99 -8.20 5.44
CA ASN A 375 1.09 -9.34 5.32
C ASN A 375 1.73 -10.66 5.79
N VAL A 376 2.94 -10.99 5.31
CA VAL A 376 3.63 -12.25 5.66
C VAL A 376 4.00 -12.28 7.15
N SER A 377 4.53 -11.17 7.70
CA SER A 377 4.89 -11.12 9.12
C SER A 377 3.67 -11.18 10.04
N ALA A 378 2.59 -10.46 9.71
CA ALA A 378 1.33 -10.54 10.46
C ALA A 378 0.75 -11.95 10.45
N ALA A 379 0.75 -12.64 9.30
CA ALA A 379 0.31 -14.03 9.19
C ALA A 379 1.17 -14.99 10.04
N CYS A 380 2.50 -14.84 10.04
CA CYS A 380 3.40 -15.66 10.86
C CYS A 380 3.19 -15.45 12.37
N ILE A 381 3.04 -14.20 12.81
CA ILE A 381 2.78 -13.90 14.24
C ILE A 381 1.36 -14.35 14.62
N MET A 382 0.39 -14.28 13.71
CA MET A 382 -0.98 -14.73 13.95
C MET A 382 -1.03 -16.25 14.15
N ALA A 383 -0.34 -17.00 13.30
CA ALA A 383 -0.14 -18.44 13.43
C ALA A 383 0.56 -18.79 14.76
N ALA A 384 1.61 -18.06 15.13
CA ALA A 384 2.32 -18.29 16.40
C ALA A 384 1.42 -18.05 17.63
N LEU A 385 0.61 -16.98 17.63
CA LEU A 385 -0.38 -16.74 18.67
C LEU A 385 -1.47 -17.82 18.69
N ALA A 386 -1.91 -18.32 17.54
CA ALA A 386 -2.88 -19.42 17.46
C ALA A 386 -2.33 -20.72 18.07
N THR A 387 -1.04 -21.03 17.86
CA THR A 387 -0.34 -22.15 18.50
C THR A 387 -0.24 -21.95 20.01
N VAL A 388 0.09 -20.73 20.47
CA VAL A 388 0.15 -20.41 21.90
C VAL A 388 -1.22 -20.55 22.58
N LYS A 389 -2.31 -20.10 21.93
CA LYS A 389 -3.69 -20.30 22.42
C LYS A 389 -3.99 -21.79 22.66
N LYS A 390 -3.73 -22.63 21.66
CA LYS A 390 -3.89 -24.09 21.72
C LYS A 390 -3.01 -24.73 22.81
N ALA A 391 -1.76 -24.31 22.95
CA ALA A 391 -0.80 -24.89 23.88
C ALA A 391 -1.00 -24.47 25.35
N VAL A 392 -1.42 -23.22 25.60
CA VAL A 392 -1.62 -22.68 26.96
C VAL A 392 -3.04 -22.94 27.47
N ASN A 393 -4.05 -22.87 26.58
CA ASN A 393 -5.45 -23.18 26.88
C ASN A 393 -5.99 -22.53 28.17
N THR A 394 -5.76 -21.21 28.35
CA THR A 394 -6.35 -20.42 29.44
C THR A 394 -7.17 -19.26 28.90
N LYS A 395 -8.30 -18.94 29.56
CA LYS A 395 -9.17 -17.81 29.19
C LYS A 395 -8.40 -16.49 29.01
N THR A 396 -7.48 -16.18 29.92
CA THR A 396 -6.68 -14.94 29.85
C THR A 396 -5.77 -14.92 28.62
N CYS A 397 -5.13 -16.05 28.30
CA CYS A 397 -4.32 -16.17 27.09
C CYS A 397 -5.18 -16.03 25.83
N ASP A 398 -6.34 -16.70 25.78
CA ASP A 398 -7.27 -16.63 24.66
C ASP A 398 -7.79 -15.20 24.42
N THR A 399 -8.26 -14.50 25.45
CA THR A 399 -8.73 -13.12 25.33
C THR A 399 -7.64 -12.18 24.83
N VAL A 400 -6.42 -12.27 25.39
CA VAL A 400 -5.30 -11.38 25.02
C VAL A 400 -4.79 -11.70 23.62
N ALA A 401 -4.61 -12.97 23.29
CA ALA A 401 -4.15 -13.40 21.98
C ALA A 401 -5.18 -13.08 20.89
N THR A 402 -6.48 -13.32 21.13
CA THR A 402 -7.54 -12.99 20.16
C THR A 402 -7.66 -11.47 19.95
N GLY A 403 -7.56 -10.65 21.00
CA GLY A 403 -7.52 -9.19 20.84
C GLY A 403 -6.28 -8.70 20.07
N MET A 404 -5.12 -9.33 20.25
CA MET A 404 -3.92 -9.06 19.45
C MET A 404 -4.04 -9.54 17.99
N GLN A 405 -4.61 -10.72 17.76
CA GLN A 405 -4.88 -11.26 16.42
C GLN A 405 -5.87 -10.36 15.67
N PHE A 406 -7.02 -10.07 16.27
CA PHE A 406 -8.08 -9.28 15.64
C PHE A 406 -7.69 -7.81 15.46
N GLY A 407 -7.07 -7.19 16.47
CA GLY A 407 -6.67 -5.79 16.44
C GLY A 407 -5.33 -5.55 15.77
N PHE A 408 -4.24 -5.89 16.48
CA PHE A 408 -2.89 -5.54 16.07
C PHE A 408 -2.49 -6.18 14.73
N LEU A 409 -2.62 -7.51 14.61
CA LEU A 409 -2.19 -8.24 13.42
C LEU A 409 -3.17 -8.07 12.26
N GLY A 410 -4.47 -8.01 12.54
CA GLY A 410 -5.50 -7.61 11.58
C GLY A 410 -5.14 -6.28 10.90
N CYS A 411 -4.90 -5.22 11.68
CA CYS A 411 -4.51 -3.88 11.19
C CYS A 411 -3.11 -3.79 10.56
N LEU A 412 -2.17 -4.63 10.99
CA LEU A 412 -0.83 -4.73 10.41
C LEU A 412 -0.89 -5.34 9.00
N SER A 413 -1.77 -6.31 8.79
CA SER A 413 -2.06 -6.87 7.46
C SER A 413 -3.10 -6.01 6.70
N THR A 414 -3.28 -6.29 5.41
CA THR A 414 -4.29 -5.63 4.57
C THR A 414 -4.56 -6.46 3.31
N VAL A 415 -5.84 -6.56 2.92
CA VAL A 415 -6.23 -7.05 1.59
C VAL A 415 -6.55 -5.89 0.65
N SER A 416 -7.13 -4.79 1.14
CA SER A 416 -7.49 -3.64 0.29
C SER A 416 -6.28 -3.03 -0.43
N THR A 417 -5.15 -2.86 0.26
CA THR A 417 -3.91 -2.33 -0.33
C THR A 417 -3.26 -3.35 -1.26
N PHE A 418 -3.16 -4.61 -0.82
CA PHE A 418 -2.63 -5.72 -1.62
C PHE A 418 -3.40 -5.91 -2.94
N ILE A 419 -4.72 -5.74 -2.92
CA ILE A 419 -5.59 -5.83 -4.10
C ILE A 419 -5.49 -4.59 -4.98
N ALA A 420 -5.29 -3.40 -4.42
CA ALA A 420 -5.01 -2.18 -5.19
C ALA A 420 -3.69 -2.31 -5.99
N GLU A 421 -2.63 -2.77 -5.33
CA GLU A 421 -1.34 -3.07 -5.95
C GLU A 421 -1.45 -4.19 -7.01
N PHE A 422 -2.18 -5.28 -6.69
CA PHE A 422 -2.47 -6.37 -7.63
C PHE A 422 -3.22 -5.87 -8.88
N ASN A 423 -4.24 -5.02 -8.71
CA ASN A 423 -5.01 -4.50 -9.84
C ASN A 423 -4.17 -3.54 -10.70
N ALA A 424 -3.39 -2.65 -10.08
CA ALA A 424 -2.44 -1.80 -10.79
C ALA A 424 -1.41 -2.61 -11.60
N MET A 425 -0.90 -3.72 -11.05
CA MET A 425 -0.04 -4.64 -11.79
C MET A 425 -0.76 -5.41 -12.90
N ARG A 426 -2.07 -5.67 -12.80
CA ARG A 426 -2.86 -6.33 -13.87
C ARG A 426 -3.17 -5.41 -15.05
N GLU A 427 -3.29 -4.11 -14.79
CA GLU A 427 -3.48 -3.07 -15.81
C GLU A 427 -2.14 -2.59 -16.40
N SER A 428 -1.01 -3.08 -15.88
CA SER A 428 0.35 -2.76 -16.33
C SER A 428 0.77 -3.53 -17.59
N LYS A 429 1.90 -3.14 -18.19
CA LYS A 429 2.54 -3.80 -19.33
C LYS A 429 2.91 -5.27 -19.06
N HIS A 430 3.01 -5.64 -17.78
CA HIS A 430 3.50 -6.94 -17.32
C HIS A 430 2.51 -7.60 -16.34
N PRO A 431 1.29 -7.97 -16.79
CA PRO A 431 0.22 -8.46 -15.92
C PRO A 431 0.55 -9.75 -15.13
N TRP A 432 1.55 -10.52 -15.59
CA TRP A 432 2.08 -11.66 -14.85
C TRP A 432 2.67 -11.28 -13.48
N ARG A 433 3.17 -10.04 -13.32
CA ARG A 433 3.70 -9.49 -12.06
C ARG A 433 2.67 -9.58 -10.94
N ALA A 434 1.41 -9.26 -11.24
CA ALA A 434 0.30 -9.32 -10.28
C ALA A 434 0.08 -10.75 -9.74
N TYR A 435 -0.03 -11.73 -10.64
CA TYR A 435 -0.24 -13.13 -10.26
C TYR A 435 0.95 -13.71 -9.51
N PHE A 436 2.18 -13.39 -9.93
CA PHE A 436 3.39 -13.78 -9.21
C PHE A 436 3.42 -13.17 -7.79
N TYR A 437 3.12 -11.88 -7.66
CA TYR A 437 3.04 -11.19 -6.36
C TYR A 437 2.00 -11.81 -5.42
N ALA A 438 0.81 -12.14 -5.96
CA ALA A 438 -0.24 -12.80 -5.20
C ALA A 438 0.16 -14.21 -4.76
N ILE A 439 0.72 -15.02 -5.66
CA ILE A 439 1.21 -16.37 -5.36
C ILE A 439 2.31 -16.32 -4.30
N VAL A 440 3.31 -15.44 -4.43
CA VAL A 440 4.39 -15.32 -3.43
C VAL A 440 3.82 -14.92 -2.07
N THR A 441 2.93 -13.93 -2.00
CA THR A 441 2.35 -13.46 -0.74
C THR A 441 1.51 -14.55 -0.06
N ILE A 442 0.67 -15.27 -0.82
CA ILE A 442 -0.17 -16.36 -0.30
C ILE A 442 0.67 -17.58 0.09
N CYS A 443 1.49 -18.11 -0.82
CA CYS A 443 2.25 -19.33 -0.56
C CYS A 443 3.30 -19.14 0.54
N ALA A 444 4.00 -18.00 0.62
CA ALA A 444 4.95 -17.76 1.71
C ALA A 444 4.22 -17.72 3.08
N SER A 445 3.09 -17.03 3.16
CA SER A 445 2.29 -16.93 4.40
C SER A 445 1.69 -18.26 4.82
N PHE A 446 1.18 -19.05 3.86
CA PHE A 446 0.60 -20.35 4.13
C PHE A 446 1.66 -21.38 4.50
N CYS A 447 2.77 -21.48 3.77
CA CYS A 447 3.85 -22.42 4.08
C CYS A 447 4.50 -22.13 5.44
N LEU A 448 4.81 -20.87 5.75
CA LEU A 448 5.34 -20.50 7.08
C LEU A 448 4.29 -20.74 8.18
N GLY A 449 3.02 -20.40 7.91
CA GLY A 449 1.91 -20.71 8.79
C GLY A 449 1.74 -22.21 9.07
N THR A 450 1.91 -23.07 8.07
CA THR A 450 1.87 -24.53 8.23
C THR A 450 2.97 -25.01 9.18
N LEU A 451 4.19 -24.46 9.05
CA LEU A 451 5.31 -24.80 9.94
C LEU A 451 5.12 -24.29 11.38
N ILE A 452 4.48 -23.12 11.54
CA ILE A 452 4.31 -22.44 12.84
C ILE A 452 3.06 -22.92 13.61
N TYR A 453 2.00 -23.30 12.90
CA TYR A 453 0.70 -23.67 13.46
C TYR A 453 0.33 -25.12 13.18
N SER A 454 0.17 -25.51 11.91
CA SER A 454 -0.36 -26.83 11.55
C SER A 454 0.53 -27.97 12.04
N VAL A 455 1.85 -27.88 11.84
CA VAL A 455 2.82 -28.89 12.27
C VAL A 455 2.83 -29.06 13.80
N PRO A 456 2.92 -28.01 14.64
CA PRO A 456 2.77 -28.15 16.08
C PRO A 456 1.42 -28.73 16.52
N VAL A 457 0.30 -28.31 15.90
CA VAL A 457 -1.03 -28.83 16.23
C VAL A 457 -1.13 -30.33 15.96
N TRP A 458 -0.69 -30.79 14.77
CA TRP A 458 -0.65 -32.22 14.43
C TRP A 458 0.33 -33.00 15.31
N ALA A 459 1.54 -32.49 15.55
CA ALA A 459 2.58 -33.19 16.29
C ALA A 459 2.34 -33.27 17.81
N LYS A 460 1.49 -32.40 18.36
CA LYS A 460 1.09 -32.40 19.78
C LYS A 460 -0.32 -32.88 20.04
N GLY A 461 -1.14 -33.09 19.00
CA GLY A 461 -2.55 -33.45 19.15
C GLY A 461 -3.35 -32.36 19.87
N TYR A 462 -3.09 -31.08 19.55
CA TYR A 462 -3.86 -29.98 20.13
C TYR A 462 -5.26 -29.93 19.51
N ASN A 463 -6.27 -30.31 20.28
CA ASN A 463 -7.67 -30.25 19.85
C ASN A 463 -8.18 -28.83 19.68
#